data_AF-A0A257GXN5-F1
#
_entry.id   AF-A0A257GXN5-F1
#
_cell.length_a   1.000
_cell.length_b   1.000
_cell.length_c   1.000
_cell.angle_alpha   90.00
_cell.angle_beta   90.00
_cell.angle_gamma   90.00
#
_symmetry.space_group_name_H-M   'P 1'
#
loop_
_entity.id
_entity.type
_entity.pdbx_description
1 polymer ?
#
loop_
_entity_poly.entity_id
_entity_poly.type
_entity_poly.pdbx_seq_one_letter_code
_entity_poly.pdbx_strand_id
1 'polypeptide(L)'
;MSRQTPYPRPALTTISQAVHSIVSSSQARQSARLLGVTSLLLAAAGGAAAQTANKELGSVVVTGMRASLESALNSKRNDNGIVDVIKAEDMGKFPDTNLAESLQRIPGVVIDRDAGEGRSITVRGLGQDFTRVRINGIEALATTGGTDSSGGANRGRGFDFNVFASELFNSVTVRKSSSADVEEGSLGATVDLQSTRPFDLKKGSTAMVSAKAGFNDMSKTTNPRAAFLFANSNDDKTLGFLISGAFSKRKLNEEGFSTVRWDNGPSSGGWCAPTGP
;
A
#
# COMPACT_ATOMS: atom_id res chain seq x y z
N MET A 1 -10.46 43.24 5.07
CA MET A 1 -10.95 42.34 6.15
C MET A 1 -12.26 41.71 5.70
N SER A 2 -12.20 40.56 5.02
CA SER A 2 -13.38 39.78 4.62
C SER A 2 -13.45 38.52 5.50
N ARG A 3 -14.63 38.25 6.05
CA ARG A 3 -14.89 37.16 7.00
C ARG A 3 -14.81 35.81 6.27
N GLN A 4 -13.93 34.91 6.72
CA GLN A 4 -13.97 33.50 6.37
C GLN A 4 -15.23 32.87 6.97
N THR A 5 -16.17 32.46 6.13
CA THR A 5 -17.23 31.53 6.51
C THR A 5 -16.66 30.12 6.59
N PRO A 6 -16.92 29.35 7.67
CA PRO A 6 -16.47 27.97 7.76
C PRO A 6 -17.27 27.08 6.81
N TYR A 7 -16.61 26.49 5.81
CA TYR A 7 -17.20 25.48 4.95
C TYR A 7 -17.33 24.14 5.69
N PRO A 8 -18.43 23.38 5.48
CA PRO A 8 -18.62 22.09 6.12
C PRO A 8 -17.62 21.06 5.58
N ARG A 9 -16.98 20.31 6.49
CA ARG A 9 -16.07 19.20 6.16
C ARG A 9 -16.87 18.06 5.52
N PRO A 10 -16.54 17.58 4.31
CA PRO A 10 -17.21 16.40 3.75
C PRO A 10 -16.74 15.15 4.52
N ALA A 11 -17.72 14.41 5.05
CA ALA A 11 -17.48 13.10 5.62
C ALA A 11 -17.31 12.09 4.47
N LEU A 12 -16.09 11.56 4.29
CA LEU A 12 -15.81 10.42 3.42
C LEU A 12 -16.61 9.21 3.92
N THR A 13 -17.73 8.91 3.27
CA THR A 13 -18.46 7.66 3.52
C THR A 13 -17.86 6.57 2.66
N THR A 14 -16.77 5.97 3.17
CA THR A 14 -16.11 4.83 2.51
C THR A 14 -16.88 3.55 2.82
N ILE A 15 -17.68 3.06 1.87
CA ILE A 15 -18.21 1.68 1.95
C ILE A 15 -17.12 0.76 1.40
N SER A 16 -16.18 0.38 2.26
CA SER A 16 -15.11 -0.59 1.95
C SER A 16 -15.61 -2.01 2.19
N GLN A 17 -16.13 -2.68 1.16
CA GLN A 17 -16.24 -4.14 1.17
C GLN A 17 -15.00 -4.74 0.51
N ALA A 18 -13.95 -4.98 1.29
CA ALA A 18 -12.79 -5.73 0.85
C ALA A 18 -13.04 -7.23 1.08
N VAL A 19 -13.62 -7.91 0.10
CA VAL A 19 -13.66 -9.38 0.09
C VAL A 19 -12.31 -9.87 -0.42
N HIS A 20 -11.39 -10.16 0.50
CA HIS A 20 -10.20 -10.96 0.20
C HIS A 20 -10.57 -12.43 0.43
N SER A 21 -10.85 -13.16 -0.65
CA SER A 21 -10.96 -14.61 -0.61
C SER A 21 -9.64 -15.23 -1.06
N ILE A 22 -8.95 -15.89 -0.14
CA ILE A 22 -7.81 -16.76 -0.45
C ILE A 22 -8.41 -18.15 -0.64
N VAL A 23 -8.51 -18.62 -1.88
CA VAL A 23 -8.89 -20.00 -2.18
C VAL A 23 -7.61 -20.82 -2.32
N SER A 24 -7.30 -21.60 -1.29
CA SER A 24 -6.20 -22.57 -1.28
C SER A 24 -6.80 -23.95 -1.50
N SER A 25 -6.55 -24.57 -2.65
CA SER A 25 -6.95 -25.95 -2.90
C SER A 25 -5.86 -26.92 -2.45
N SER A 26 -5.98 -27.43 -1.23
CA SER A 26 -5.33 -28.67 -0.80
C SER A 26 -6.37 -29.57 -0.14
N GLN A 27 -6.67 -30.68 -0.80
CA GLN A 27 -7.68 -31.67 -0.43
C GLN A 27 -7.35 -32.37 0.90
N ALA A 28 -8.37 -32.62 1.72
CA ALA A 28 -8.45 -33.85 2.51
C ALA A 28 -9.92 -34.19 2.80
N ARG A 29 -10.26 -35.43 2.49
CA ARG A 29 -11.57 -36.07 2.54
C ARG A 29 -11.99 -36.38 3.98
N GLN A 30 -13.30 -36.66 4.15
CA GLN A 30 -13.98 -37.26 5.32
C GLN A 30 -14.26 -36.24 6.46
N SER A 31 -15.46 -36.06 7.01
CA SER A 31 -16.52 -37.02 7.32
C SER A 31 -17.86 -36.32 7.55
N ALA A 32 -18.94 -37.00 7.12
CA ALA A 32 -20.28 -37.11 7.71
C ALA A 32 -21.01 -35.90 8.37
N ARG A 33 -22.22 -35.68 7.85
CA ARG A 33 -23.35 -34.93 8.42
C ARG A 33 -23.76 -35.45 9.80
N LEU A 34 -24.22 -34.56 10.69
CA LEU A 34 -25.49 -34.73 11.44
C LEU A 34 -25.92 -33.42 12.14
N LEU A 35 -27.17 -33.02 11.86
CA LEU A 35 -27.98 -32.04 12.59
C LEU A 35 -28.44 -32.62 13.95
N GLY A 36 -28.65 -31.77 14.97
CA GLY A 36 -29.53 -32.13 16.10
C GLY A 36 -29.27 -31.47 17.46
N VAL A 37 -29.88 -30.30 17.68
CA VAL A 37 -30.72 -29.88 18.84
C VAL A 37 -30.35 -30.33 20.28
N THR A 38 -29.99 -29.33 21.09
CA THR A 38 -30.20 -29.08 22.55
C THR A 38 -30.61 -30.21 23.51
N SER A 39 -29.90 -30.34 24.64
CA SER A 39 -30.48 -30.40 26.01
C SER A 39 -29.42 -30.20 27.11
N LEU A 40 -29.91 -29.73 28.26
CA LEU A 40 -29.26 -28.97 29.31
C LEU A 40 -29.14 -29.82 30.62
N LEU A 41 -28.06 -29.61 31.38
CA LEU A 41 -27.83 -29.86 32.83
C LEU A 41 -27.91 -31.31 33.39
N LEU A 42 -26.78 -31.79 33.94
CA LEU A 42 -26.70 -32.17 35.37
C LEU A 42 -25.24 -32.27 35.85
N ALA A 43 -24.94 -31.58 36.95
CA ALA A 43 -23.67 -31.61 37.65
C ALA A 43 -23.61 -32.81 38.62
N ALA A 44 -22.49 -33.54 38.61
CA ALA A 44 -22.06 -34.39 39.71
C ALA A 44 -20.52 -34.39 39.79
N ALA A 45 -20.02 -34.03 40.97
CA ALA A 45 -18.61 -33.93 41.31
C ALA A 45 -17.92 -35.29 41.33
N GLY A 46 -16.65 -35.34 40.92
CA GLY A 46 -15.76 -36.46 41.19
C GLY A 46 -14.62 -36.59 40.19
N GLY A 47 -13.40 -36.26 40.63
CA GLY A 47 -12.17 -36.67 39.94
C GLY A 47 -11.40 -35.52 39.30
N ALA A 48 -10.62 -34.81 40.12
CA ALA A 48 -9.45 -34.09 39.65
C ALA A 48 -8.41 -35.11 39.14
N ALA A 49 -8.53 -35.50 37.87
CA ALA A 49 -7.43 -36.09 37.14
C ALA A 49 -6.58 -34.92 36.63
N ALA A 50 -5.50 -34.61 37.36
CA ALA A 50 -4.40 -33.84 36.83
C ALA A 50 -3.77 -34.65 35.69
N GLN A 51 -4.32 -34.49 34.48
CA GLN A 51 -3.61 -34.86 33.26
C GLN A 51 -2.45 -33.87 33.14
N THR A 52 -1.28 -34.30 33.60
CA THR A 52 0.01 -33.81 33.13
C THR A 52 0.14 -34.20 31.65
N ALA A 53 -0.70 -33.59 30.81
CA ALA A 53 -0.44 -33.52 29.40
C ALA A 53 0.73 -32.55 29.28
N ASN A 54 1.93 -33.10 29.10
CA ASN A 54 3.02 -32.39 28.46
C ASN A 54 2.55 -32.07 27.05
N LYS A 55 1.71 -31.03 26.95
CA LYS A 55 1.22 -30.49 25.70
C LYS A 55 2.44 -29.78 25.15
N GLU A 56 3.21 -30.49 24.33
CA GLU A 56 4.12 -29.85 23.39
C GLU A 56 3.36 -28.62 22.87
N LEU A 57 3.92 -27.44 23.14
CA LEU A 57 3.33 -26.18 22.73
C LEU A 57 3.20 -26.26 21.22
N GLY A 58 2.01 -26.64 20.74
CA GLY A 58 1.70 -26.67 19.32
C GLY A 58 2.03 -25.28 18.78
N SER A 59 2.83 -25.24 17.72
CA SER A 59 3.29 -23.98 17.14
C SER A 59 2.10 -23.04 16.94
N VAL A 60 2.09 -21.90 17.62
CA VAL A 60 1.02 -20.91 17.48
C VAL A 60 1.23 -20.20 16.15
N VAL A 61 0.45 -20.57 15.13
CA VAL A 61 0.46 -19.89 13.84
C VAL A 61 -0.48 -18.69 13.92
N VAL A 62 0.10 -17.51 14.11
CA VAL A 62 -0.65 -16.25 13.98
C VAL A 62 -0.88 -15.99 12.49
N THR A 63 -2.08 -15.57 12.11
CA THR A 63 -2.42 -15.23 10.73
C THR A 63 -3.05 -13.83 10.63
N GLY A 64 -3.07 -13.26 9.42
CA GLY A 64 -3.64 -11.94 9.14
C GLY A 64 -2.78 -10.79 9.65
N MET A 65 -3.40 -9.69 10.09
CA MET A 65 -2.70 -8.44 10.44
C MET A 65 -1.66 -8.62 11.54
N ARG A 66 -1.95 -9.43 12.57
CA ARG A 66 -1.00 -9.66 13.67
C ARG A 66 0.25 -10.37 13.17
N ALA A 67 0.09 -11.37 12.32
CA ALA A 67 1.21 -12.10 11.71
C ALA A 67 2.06 -11.20 10.81
N SER A 68 1.39 -10.34 10.03
CA SER A 68 2.04 -9.35 9.17
C SER A 68 2.88 -8.36 9.97
N LEU A 69 2.33 -7.81 11.06
CA LEU A 69 3.04 -6.88 11.94
C LEU A 69 4.22 -7.57 12.64
N GLU A 70 4.02 -8.79 13.15
CA GLU A 70 5.09 -9.57 13.76
C GLU A 70 6.21 -9.89 12.76
N SER A 71 5.86 -10.26 11.53
CA SER A 71 6.82 -10.48 10.44
C SER A 71 7.61 -9.21 10.11
N ALA A 72 6.94 -8.06 10.05
CA ALA A 72 7.59 -6.76 9.82
C ALA A 72 8.55 -6.40 10.96
N LEU A 73 8.13 -6.60 12.22
CA LEU A 73 8.99 -6.38 13.39
C LEU A 73 10.18 -7.33 13.43
N ASN A 74 9.99 -8.60 13.07
CA ASN A 74 11.08 -9.58 12.98
C ASN A 74 12.05 -9.21 11.86
N SER A 75 11.56 -8.72 10.71
CA SER A 75 12.41 -8.20 9.64
C SER A 75 13.26 -7.02 10.15
N LYS A 76 12.66 -6.09 10.90
CA LYS A 76 13.37 -4.97 11.52
C LYS A 76 14.41 -5.39 12.58
N ARG A 77 14.15 -6.45 13.34
CA ARG A 77 15.08 -6.96 14.36
C ARG A 77 16.26 -7.72 13.77
N ASN A 78 16.04 -8.42 12.66
CA ASN A 78 17.04 -9.26 12.01
C ASN A 78 17.90 -8.49 11.01
N ASP A 79 17.49 -7.28 10.63
CA ASP A 79 18.26 -6.42 9.74
C ASP A 79 19.40 -5.73 10.49
N ASN A 80 20.55 -5.57 9.82
CA ASN A 80 21.72 -4.89 10.38
C ASN A 80 21.61 -3.36 10.32
N GLY A 81 20.54 -2.84 9.71
CA GLY A 81 20.27 -1.42 9.55
C GLY A 81 18.93 -0.96 10.11
N ILE A 82 18.64 0.33 9.94
CA ILE A 82 17.36 0.93 10.31
C ILE A 82 16.40 0.71 9.13
N VAL A 83 15.61 -0.35 9.22
CA VAL A 83 14.58 -0.70 8.23
C VAL A 83 13.19 -0.66 8.83
N ASP A 84 12.22 -0.27 8.01
CA ASP A 84 10.80 -0.39 8.31
C ASP A 84 10.11 -1.11 7.15
N VAL A 85 9.27 -2.10 7.47
CA VAL A 85 8.64 -2.98 6.49
C VAL A 85 7.13 -2.89 6.59
N ILE A 86 6.46 -2.75 5.46
CA ILE A 86 5.01 -2.91 5.33
C ILE A 86 4.75 -4.17 4.49
N LYS A 87 3.83 -5.03 4.92
CA LYS A 87 3.43 -6.25 4.20
C LYS A 87 2.06 -6.08 3.54
N ALA A 88 1.75 -6.92 2.56
CA ALA A 88 0.51 -6.87 1.78
C ALA A 88 -0.75 -6.97 2.65
N GLU A 89 -0.76 -7.76 3.72
CA GLU A 89 -1.92 -7.85 4.61
C GLU A 89 -2.21 -6.52 5.34
N ASP A 90 -1.18 -5.72 5.64
CA ASP A 90 -1.36 -4.38 6.21
C ASP A 90 -1.91 -3.43 5.14
N MET A 91 -1.28 -3.38 3.96
CA MET A 91 -1.71 -2.52 2.84
C MET A 91 -3.15 -2.81 2.37
N GLY A 92 -3.55 -4.08 2.39
CA GLY A 92 -4.86 -4.53 1.93
C GLY A 92 -6.00 -4.32 2.94
N LYS A 93 -5.67 -4.15 4.23
CA LYS A 93 -6.67 -3.94 5.30
C LYS A 93 -7.04 -2.48 5.49
N PHE A 94 -6.18 -1.59 5.02
CA PHE A 94 -6.50 -0.18 5.00
C PHE A 94 -6.92 0.27 3.60
N PRO A 95 -7.83 1.26 3.52
CA PRO A 95 -8.31 1.79 2.25
C PRO A 95 -7.29 2.76 1.63
N ASP A 96 -6.01 2.35 1.57
CA ASP A 96 -4.96 3.15 0.97
C ASP A 96 -5.21 3.19 -0.55
N THR A 97 -5.21 4.39 -1.12
CA THR A 97 -5.55 4.54 -2.54
C THR A 97 -4.37 4.22 -3.46
N ASN A 98 -3.15 4.32 -2.96
CA ASN A 98 -1.92 4.02 -3.69
C ASN A 98 -0.80 3.63 -2.73
N LEU A 99 0.40 3.38 -3.28
CA LEU A 99 1.56 2.92 -2.52
C LEU A 99 2.14 3.99 -1.60
N ALA A 100 2.12 5.28 -2.00
CA ALA A 100 2.56 6.39 -1.16
C ALA A 100 1.72 6.49 0.12
N GLU A 101 0.39 6.40 0.00
CA GLU A 101 -0.49 6.45 1.18
C GLU A 101 -0.22 5.30 2.16
N SER A 102 0.25 4.13 1.71
CA SER A 102 0.69 3.08 2.63
C SER A 102 2.02 3.45 3.31
N LEU A 103 2.96 4.05 2.57
CA LEU A 103 4.27 4.45 3.09
C LEU A 103 4.21 5.50 4.20
N GLN A 104 3.15 6.32 4.26
CA GLN A 104 2.96 7.31 5.35
C GLN A 104 2.84 6.68 6.75
N ARG A 105 2.60 5.36 6.83
CA ARG A 105 2.57 4.61 8.09
C ARG A 105 3.96 4.43 8.71
N ILE A 106 5.01 4.60 7.90
CA ILE A 106 6.39 4.45 8.35
C ILE A 106 6.82 5.75 9.04
N PRO A 107 7.39 5.68 10.24
CA PRO A 107 7.80 6.87 10.98
C PRO A 107 8.88 7.66 10.22
N GLY A 108 8.70 8.98 10.08
CA GLY A 108 9.66 9.83 9.36
C GLY A 108 9.58 9.72 7.84
N VAL A 109 8.53 9.09 7.30
CA VAL A 109 8.13 9.20 5.90
C VAL A 109 6.93 10.15 5.82
N VAL A 110 7.04 11.16 4.98
CA VAL A 110 5.96 12.10 4.65
C VAL A 110 5.66 11.93 3.17
N ILE A 111 4.39 12.02 2.80
CA ILE A 111 3.97 11.96 1.41
C ILE A 111 3.75 13.36 0.86
N ASP A 112 4.19 13.56 -0.37
CA ASP A 112 3.87 14.75 -1.14
C ASP A 112 2.66 14.44 -2.01
N ARG A 113 1.61 15.24 -1.84
CA ARG A 113 0.33 15.02 -2.52
C ARG A 113 0.22 15.92 -3.74
N ASP A 114 -0.23 15.31 -4.83
CA ASP A 114 -0.63 16.02 -6.05
C ASP A 114 -2.09 15.66 -6.36
N ALA A 115 -2.91 16.66 -6.68
CA ALA A 115 -4.35 16.49 -6.90
C ALA A 115 -5.10 15.69 -5.79
N GLY A 116 -4.62 15.76 -4.54
CA GLY A 116 -5.20 15.06 -3.39
C GLY A 116 -4.76 13.61 -3.21
N GLU A 117 -3.82 13.10 -4.02
CA GLU A 117 -3.25 11.75 -3.90
C GLU A 117 -1.74 11.82 -3.60
N GLY A 118 -1.23 10.97 -2.72
CA GLY A 118 0.22 10.83 -2.55
C GLY A 118 0.91 10.42 -3.86
N ARG A 119 1.82 11.25 -4.36
CA ARG A 119 2.60 10.99 -5.59
C ARG A 119 4.00 10.53 -5.25
N SER A 120 4.68 11.27 -4.38
CA SER A 120 6.05 10.99 -3.97
C SER A 120 6.21 11.00 -2.45
N ILE A 121 7.42 10.68 -1.99
CA ILE A 121 7.75 10.62 -0.57
C ILE A 121 8.96 11.51 -0.25
N THR A 122 8.94 12.03 0.97
CA THR A 122 10.05 12.70 1.62
C THR A 122 10.42 11.88 2.86
N VAL A 123 11.68 11.51 3.00
CA VAL A 123 12.15 10.66 4.10
C VAL A 123 13.15 11.44 4.95
N ARG A 124 12.86 11.58 6.25
CA ARG A 124 13.68 12.36 7.20
C ARG A 124 13.98 13.79 6.73
N GLY A 125 13.02 14.42 6.05
CA GLY A 125 13.14 15.79 5.52
C GLY A 125 13.91 15.91 4.20
N LEU A 126 14.41 14.78 3.66
CA LEU A 126 15.04 14.73 2.36
C LEU A 126 14.01 14.33 1.30
N GLY A 127 13.84 15.19 0.29
CA GLY A 127 12.87 14.99 -0.78
C GLY A 127 13.16 13.78 -1.67
N GLN A 128 12.22 13.50 -2.56
CA GLN A 128 12.24 12.34 -3.47
C GLN A 128 13.55 12.13 -4.26
N ASP A 129 14.28 13.19 -4.59
CA ASP A 129 15.53 13.10 -5.37
C ASP A 129 16.69 12.45 -4.58
N PHE A 130 16.56 12.42 -3.25
CA PHE A 130 17.51 11.78 -2.33
C PHE A 130 17.09 10.37 -1.92
N THR A 131 15.95 9.88 -2.44
CA THR A 131 15.47 8.52 -2.21
C THR A 131 15.63 7.70 -3.48
N ARG A 132 16.05 6.44 -3.33
CA ARG A 132 16.07 5.48 -4.44
C ARG A 132 14.95 4.47 -4.29
N VAL A 133 14.38 4.06 -5.40
CA VAL A 133 13.35 3.01 -5.42
C VAL A 133 13.84 1.83 -6.24
N ARG A 134 13.70 0.63 -5.70
CA ARG A 134 14.03 -0.62 -6.37
C ARG A 134 12.80 -1.50 -6.44
N ILE A 135 12.56 -2.10 -7.60
CA ILE A 135 11.53 -3.13 -7.77
C ILE A 135 12.25 -4.47 -7.94
N ASN A 136 12.01 -5.40 -7.01
CA ASN A 136 12.66 -6.71 -6.97
C ASN A 136 14.20 -6.64 -7.04
N GLY A 137 14.79 -5.61 -6.42
CA GLY A 137 16.24 -5.39 -6.37
C GLY A 137 16.83 -4.59 -7.54
N ILE A 138 16.03 -4.27 -8.56
CA ILE A 138 16.47 -3.46 -9.72
C ILE A 138 16.01 -2.01 -9.52
N GLU A 139 16.89 -1.04 -9.73
CA GLU A 139 16.52 0.39 -9.67
C GLU A 139 15.41 0.68 -10.69
N ALA A 140 14.33 1.30 -10.22
CA ALA A 140 13.17 1.63 -11.01
C ALA A 140 12.98 3.15 -11.03
N LEU A 141 12.63 3.66 -12.21
CA LEU A 141 12.23 5.04 -12.39
C LEU A 141 10.80 5.04 -12.93
N ALA A 142 9.92 5.74 -12.24
CA ALA A 142 8.57 6.02 -12.67
C ALA A 142 8.37 7.52 -12.51
N THR A 143 8.41 8.25 -13.62
CA THR A 143 8.18 9.69 -13.64
C THR A 143 6.98 9.97 -14.53
N THR A 144 5.93 10.54 -13.98
CA THR A 144 4.71 10.94 -14.66
C THR A 144 4.57 12.46 -14.67
N GLY A 145 4.07 12.98 -15.80
CA GLY A 145 3.81 14.40 -15.93
C GLY A 145 2.70 14.85 -14.99
N GLY A 146 2.85 16.05 -14.44
CA GLY A 146 1.82 16.73 -13.65
C GLY A 146 1.04 17.74 -14.47
N THR A 147 0.06 18.37 -13.81
CA THR A 147 -0.55 19.60 -14.31
C THR A 147 0.49 20.73 -14.33
N ASP A 148 0.18 21.82 -15.03
CA ASP A 148 1.06 23.01 -15.04
C ASP A 148 1.35 23.52 -13.61
N SER A 149 0.34 23.51 -12.74
CA SER A 149 0.45 23.84 -11.32
C SER A 149 1.36 22.90 -10.53
N SER A 150 1.46 21.62 -10.93
CA SER A 150 2.26 20.61 -10.22
C SER A 150 3.61 20.27 -10.89
N GLY A 151 4.06 21.12 -11.82
CA GLY A 151 5.40 21.08 -12.41
C GLY A 151 5.45 20.70 -13.90
N GLY A 152 4.30 20.50 -14.55
CA GLY A 152 4.18 20.20 -15.98
C GLY A 152 4.79 18.85 -16.37
N ALA A 153 5.32 18.77 -17.60
CA ALA A 153 5.96 17.56 -18.10
C ALA A 153 7.27 17.24 -17.34
N ASN A 154 7.29 16.10 -16.65
CA ASN A 154 8.44 15.37 -16.08
C ASN A 154 9.74 16.17 -15.95
N ARG A 155 9.95 16.82 -14.79
CA ARG A 155 11.17 17.60 -14.51
C ARG A 155 12.09 17.02 -13.42
N GLY A 156 11.74 15.87 -12.84
CA GLY A 156 12.43 15.30 -11.67
C GLY A 156 12.97 13.89 -11.88
N ARG A 157 13.79 13.42 -10.92
CA ARG A 157 14.27 12.03 -10.83
C ARG A 157 13.52 11.21 -9.77
N GLY A 158 12.58 11.83 -9.06
CA GLY A 158 11.75 11.17 -8.06
C GLY A 158 10.87 10.07 -8.65
N PHE A 159 10.62 9.03 -7.85
CA PHE A 159 9.75 7.92 -8.22
C PHE A 159 8.29 8.22 -7.82
N ASP A 160 7.38 8.04 -8.76
CA ASP A 160 5.95 8.23 -8.59
C ASP A 160 5.28 6.94 -8.11
N PHE A 161 4.90 6.93 -6.84
CA PHE A 161 4.27 5.80 -6.15
C PHE A 161 2.77 5.66 -6.48
N ASN A 162 2.15 6.66 -7.12
CA ASN A 162 0.75 6.59 -7.56
C ASN A 162 0.55 5.74 -8.83
N VAL A 163 1.61 5.48 -9.60
CA VAL A 163 1.55 4.70 -10.85
C VAL A 163 1.23 3.23 -10.59
N PHE A 164 1.75 2.69 -9.49
CA PHE A 164 1.58 1.28 -9.16
C PHE A 164 0.51 1.06 -8.11
N ALA A 165 -0.25 -0.01 -8.31
CA ALA A 165 -1.20 -0.49 -7.34
C ALA A 165 -0.48 -1.21 -6.18
N SER A 166 -0.80 -0.82 -4.94
CA SER A 166 -0.29 -1.46 -3.71
C SER A 166 -0.50 -2.98 -3.69
N GLU A 167 -1.56 -3.48 -4.32
CA GLU A 167 -1.90 -4.91 -4.37
C GLU A 167 -0.94 -5.75 -5.22
N LEU A 168 -0.10 -5.12 -6.07
CA LEU A 168 0.90 -5.83 -6.87
C LEU A 168 2.16 -6.21 -6.07
N PHE A 169 2.36 -5.58 -4.91
CA PHE A 169 3.53 -5.79 -4.07
C PHE A 169 3.17 -6.57 -2.81
N ASN A 170 4.00 -7.56 -2.48
CA ASN A 170 3.84 -8.35 -1.27
C ASN A 170 4.44 -7.62 -0.05
N SER A 171 5.49 -6.84 -0.27
CA SER A 171 6.11 -6.06 0.78
C SER A 171 6.83 -4.83 0.25
N VAL A 172 6.87 -3.80 1.10
CA VAL A 172 7.64 -2.59 0.89
C VAL A 172 8.59 -2.43 2.06
N THR A 173 9.88 -2.30 1.79
CA THR A 173 10.90 -2.08 2.82
C THR A 173 11.54 -0.73 2.60
N VAL A 174 11.51 0.14 3.61
CA VAL A 174 12.19 1.43 3.58
C VAL A 174 13.44 1.33 4.44
N ARG A 175 14.60 1.37 3.80
CA ARG A 175 15.92 1.32 4.43
C ARG A 175 16.44 2.74 4.60
N LYS A 176 16.66 3.14 5.85
CA LYS A 176 17.05 4.51 6.21
C LYS A 176 18.51 4.61 6.67
N SER A 177 19.24 3.51 6.63
CA SER A 177 20.67 3.45 6.88
C SER A 177 21.34 2.80 5.69
N SER A 178 22.58 3.21 5.43
CA SER A 178 23.43 2.51 4.47
C SER A 178 23.83 1.14 5.02
N SER A 179 23.97 0.17 4.13
CA SER A 179 24.43 -1.18 4.41
C SER A 179 25.13 -1.74 3.18
N ALA A 180 26.06 -2.68 3.38
CA ALA A 180 26.93 -3.17 2.30
C ALA A 180 26.18 -3.93 1.17
N ASP A 181 24.96 -4.39 1.44
CA ASP A 181 24.07 -5.04 0.49
C ASP A 181 23.20 -4.06 -0.32
N VAL A 182 23.30 -2.75 -0.05
CA VAL A 182 22.56 -1.70 -0.75
C VAL A 182 23.53 -0.89 -1.60
N GLU A 183 23.18 -0.73 -2.87
CA GLU A 183 23.96 0.06 -3.80
C GLU A 183 24.01 1.54 -3.37
N GLU A 184 25.21 2.12 -3.42
CA GLU A 184 25.46 3.51 -3.02
C GLU A 184 24.71 4.49 -3.94
N GLY A 185 24.14 5.55 -3.36
CA GLY A 185 23.54 6.66 -4.11
C GLY A 185 22.16 7.10 -3.62
N SER A 186 21.78 6.73 -2.39
CA SER A 186 20.63 7.29 -1.67
C SER A 186 21.10 7.97 -0.39
N LEU A 187 20.70 9.23 -0.18
CA LEU A 187 21.00 9.99 1.04
C LEU A 187 19.84 9.92 2.05
N GLY A 188 18.60 9.90 1.55
CA GLY A 188 17.39 9.84 2.37
C GLY A 188 17.04 8.41 2.79
N ALA A 189 16.69 7.59 1.81
CA ALA A 189 16.34 6.20 2.01
C ALA A 189 16.27 5.41 0.69
N THR A 190 16.54 4.11 0.78
CA THR A 190 16.29 3.16 -0.29
C THR A 190 14.98 2.45 -0.03
N VAL A 191 14.04 2.52 -0.96
CA VAL A 191 12.72 1.88 -0.90
C VAL A 191 12.72 0.65 -1.80
N ASP A 192 12.56 -0.51 -1.19
CA ASP A 192 12.49 -1.80 -1.87
C ASP A 192 11.05 -2.25 -2.00
N LEU A 193 10.58 -2.31 -3.23
CA LEU A 193 9.27 -2.84 -3.62
C LEU A 193 9.45 -4.29 -4.06
N GLN A 194 8.90 -5.22 -3.31
CA GLN A 194 8.97 -6.63 -3.65
C GLN A 194 7.62 -7.14 -4.14
N SER A 195 7.58 -7.57 -5.39
CA SER A 195 6.40 -8.23 -5.94
C SER A 195 6.24 -9.61 -5.32
N THR A 196 5.03 -10.14 -5.38
CA THR A 196 4.77 -11.50 -4.94
C THR A 196 5.60 -12.51 -5.74
N ARG A 197 6.22 -13.47 -5.05
CA ARG A 197 6.96 -14.57 -5.67
C ARG A 197 6.22 -15.89 -5.41
N PRO A 198 6.20 -16.83 -6.38
CA PRO A 198 5.51 -18.12 -6.20
C PRO A 198 5.96 -18.88 -4.94
N PHE A 199 7.25 -18.78 -4.59
CA PHE A 199 7.85 -19.52 -3.47
C PHE A 199 7.55 -18.92 -2.09
N ASP A 200 7.18 -17.63 -2.03
CA ASP A 200 6.77 -16.96 -0.79
C ASP A 200 5.35 -17.39 -0.37
N LEU A 201 4.57 -17.94 -1.30
CA LEU A 201 3.21 -18.40 -1.07
C LEU A 201 3.18 -19.82 -0.49
N LYS A 202 1.99 -20.24 -0.05
CA LYS A 202 1.76 -21.61 0.42
C LYS A 202 1.99 -22.60 -0.74
N LYS A 203 2.39 -23.83 -0.38
CA LYS A 203 2.60 -24.92 -1.35
C LYS A 203 1.34 -25.14 -2.19
N GLY A 204 1.53 -25.49 -3.47
CA GLY A 204 0.45 -25.71 -4.43
C GLY A 204 -0.02 -24.44 -5.11
N SER A 205 -1.32 -24.38 -5.43
CA SER A 205 -1.95 -23.24 -6.10
C SER A 205 -2.52 -22.24 -5.09
N THR A 206 -2.11 -20.99 -5.23
CA THR A 206 -2.67 -19.84 -4.52
C THR A 206 -3.29 -18.86 -5.51
N ALA A 207 -4.55 -18.50 -5.28
CA ALA A 207 -5.24 -17.46 -6.02
C ALA A 207 -5.66 -16.33 -5.08
N MET A 208 -5.51 -15.10 -5.54
CA MET A 208 -5.97 -13.89 -4.86
C MET A 208 -6.73 -13.04 -5.87
N VAL A 209 -7.88 -12.52 -5.44
CA VAL A 209 -8.67 -11.57 -6.23
C VAL A 209 -9.06 -10.42 -5.30
N SER A 210 -8.96 -9.21 -5.81
CA SER A 210 -9.42 -8.01 -5.12
C SER A 210 -10.24 -7.16 -6.09
N ALA A 211 -11.33 -6.60 -5.58
CA ALA A 211 -12.16 -5.65 -6.29
C ALA A 211 -12.53 -4.53 -5.32
N LYS A 212 -12.36 -3.28 -5.74
CA LYS A 212 -12.69 -2.07 -4.99
C LYS A 212 -13.37 -1.08 -5.93
N ALA A 213 -14.33 -0.32 -5.41
CA ALA A 213 -14.92 0.80 -6.11
C ALA A 213 -15.04 1.97 -5.14
N GLY A 214 -14.45 3.11 -5.48
CA GLY A 214 -14.61 4.35 -4.72
C GLY A 214 -15.47 5.34 -5.49
N PHE A 215 -16.38 6.04 -4.82
CA PHE A 215 -17.08 7.18 -5.42
C PHE A 215 -16.37 8.47 -5.00
N ASN A 216 -16.09 9.35 -5.96
CA ASN A 216 -15.49 10.65 -5.70
C ASN A 216 -16.57 11.73 -5.85
N ASP A 217 -16.90 12.40 -4.74
CA ASP A 217 -17.92 13.46 -4.72
C ASP A 217 -17.53 14.71 -5.53
N MET A 218 -16.24 15.01 -5.65
CA MET A 218 -15.73 16.16 -6.40
C MET A 218 -15.79 15.92 -7.91
N SER A 219 -15.34 14.75 -8.37
CA SER A 219 -15.39 14.41 -9.79
C SER A 219 -16.70 13.73 -10.22
N LYS A 220 -17.62 13.46 -9.27
CA LYS A 220 -18.87 12.71 -9.44
C LYS A 220 -18.68 11.41 -10.23
N THR A 221 -17.54 10.76 -10.04
CA THR A 221 -17.12 9.61 -10.84
C THR A 221 -16.81 8.41 -9.94
N THR A 222 -17.21 7.22 -10.39
CA THR A 222 -16.81 5.96 -9.75
C THR A 222 -15.43 5.53 -10.25
N ASN A 223 -14.54 5.23 -9.32
CA ASN A 223 -13.17 4.79 -9.53
C ASN A 223 -13.08 3.28 -9.26
N PRO A 224 -13.26 2.42 -10.28
CA PRO A 224 -13.11 0.97 -10.12
C PRO A 224 -11.63 0.57 -10.07
N ARG A 225 -11.34 -0.45 -9.26
CA ARG A 225 -10.05 -1.12 -9.18
C ARG A 225 -10.28 -2.61 -9.04
N ALA A 226 -9.53 -3.39 -9.80
CA ALA A 226 -9.52 -4.84 -9.70
C ALA A 226 -8.09 -5.33 -9.81
N ALA A 227 -7.72 -6.34 -9.05
CA ALA A 227 -6.46 -7.05 -9.21
C ALA A 227 -6.67 -8.54 -9.00
N PHE A 228 -5.91 -9.34 -9.73
CA PHE A 228 -5.88 -10.77 -9.55
C PHE A 228 -4.43 -11.27 -9.57
N LEU A 229 -4.22 -12.37 -8.87
CA LEU A 229 -2.97 -13.09 -8.84
C LEU A 229 -3.27 -14.57 -8.80
N PHE A 230 -2.57 -15.33 -9.62
CA PHE A 230 -2.57 -16.78 -9.58
C PHE A 230 -1.14 -17.27 -9.62
N ALA A 231 -0.78 -18.10 -8.65
CA ALA A 231 0.54 -18.70 -8.57
C ALA A 231 0.42 -20.18 -8.26
N ASN A 232 1.31 -20.96 -8.84
CA ASN A 232 1.46 -22.37 -8.51
C ASN A 232 2.95 -22.67 -8.31
N SER A 233 3.24 -23.41 -7.25
CA SER A 233 4.58 -23.93 -6.98
C SER A 233 4.51 -25.44 -6.76
N ASN A 234 5.54 -26.15 -7.23
CA ASN A 234 5.70 -27.57 -6.99
C ASN A 234 5.85 -27.86 -5.47
N ASP A 235 5.59 -29.09 -5.04
CA ASP A 235 5.61 -29.48 -3.62
C ASP A 235 7.00 -29.27 -2.96
N ASP A 236 8.04 -29.39 -3.77
CA ASP A 236 9.45 -29.14 -3.40
C ASP A 236 9.86 -27.66 -3.48
N LYS A 237 8.97 -26.75 -3.90
CA LYS A 237 9.23 -25.32 -4.14
C LYS A 237 10.45 -25.02 -5.03
N THR A 238 10.81 -25.95 -5.93
CA THR A 238 11.93 -25.81 -6.87
C THR A 238 11.55 -25.09 -8.15
N LEU A 239 10.31 -25.32 -8.62
CA LEU A 239 9.75 -24.70 -9.82
C LEU A 239 8.37 -24.14 -9.49
N GLY A 240 8.06 -22.98 -10.06
CA GLY A 240 6.77 -22.34 -9.90
C GLY A 240 6.54 -21.26 -10.96
N PHE A 241 5.28 -20.96 -11.20
CA PHE A 241 4.87 -19.87 -12.07
C PHE A 241 3.89 -18.96 -11.34
N LEU A 242 3.89 -17.68 -11.71
CA LEU A 242 2.98 -16.68 -11.19
C LEU A 242 2.53 -15.78 -12.33
N ILE A 243 1.23 -15.51 -12.35
CA ILE A 243 0.63 -14.52 -13.24
C ILE A 243 -0.19 -13.57 -12.38
N SER A 244 -0.03 -12.27 -12.60
CA SER A 244 -0.74 -11.24 -11.86
C SER A 244 -1.09 -10.07 -12.77
N GLY A 245 -2.22 -9.44 -12.50
CA GLY A 245 -2.66 -8.27 -13.23
C GLY A 245 -3.47 -7.34 -12.33
N ALA A 246 -3.35 -6.04 -12.57
CA ALA A 246 -4.16 -5.03 -11.92
C ALA A 246 -4.70 -4.03 -12.93
N PHE A 247 -5.92 -3.59 -12.70
CA PHE A 247 -6.60 -2.55 -13.44
C PHE A 247 -7.12 -1.51 -12.46
N SER A 248 -6.87 -0.24 -12.75
CA SER A 248 -7.43 0.87 -11.99
C SER A 248 -7.80 2.00 -12.94
N LYS A 249 -9.01 2.54 -12.78
CA LYS A 249 -9.43 3.77 -13.43
C LYS A 249 -9.83 4.78 -12.37
N ARG A 250 -9.23 5.97 -12.45
CA ARG A 250 -9.47 7.06 -11.50
C ARG A 250 -9.66 8.35 -12.26
N LYS A 251 -10.59 9.18 -11.77
CA LYS A 251 -10.73 10.57 -12.22
C LYS A 251 -10.57 11.50 -11.02
N LEU A 252 -9.48 12.25 -11.05
CA LEU A 252 -9.19 13.31 -10.09
C LEU A 252 -9.69 14.64 -10.62
N ASN A 253 -10.17 15.48 -9.71
CA ASN A 253 -10.42 16.89 -9.99
C ASN A 253 -9.38 17.67 -9.22
N GLU A 254 -8.57 18.46 -9.93
CA GLU A 254 -7.57 19.34 -9.34
C GLU A 254 -8.00 20.77 -9.60
N GLU A 255 -8.13 21.54 -8.52
CA GLU A 255 -8.35 22.98 -8.57
C GLU A 255 -7.08 23.64 -8.05
N GLY A 256 -6.39 24.37 -8.92
CA GLY A 256 -5.11 25.01 -8.62
C GLY A 256 -5.03 26.39 -9.24
N PHE A 257 -4.10 27.19 -8.73
CA PHE A 257 -3.74 28.46 -9.36
C PHE A 257 -2.80 28.19 -10.52
N SER A 258 -3.15 28.69 -11.70
CA SER A 258 -2.31 28.59 -12.89
C SER A 258 -1.39 29.81 -12.97
N THR A 259 -0.08 29.58 -13.15
CA THR A 259 0.92 30.66 -13.27
C THR A 259 1.28 31.00 -14.71
N VAL A 260 0.77 30.27 -15.71
CA VAL A 260 1.00 30.58 -17.15
C VAL A 260 0.48 31.95 -17.60
N ARG A 261 -0.05 32.77 -16.69
CA ARG A 261 -0.40 34.19 -16.94
C ARG A 261 0.05 35.14 -15.83
N TRP A 262 1.17 34.89 -15.17
CA TRP A 262 1.94 36.00 -14.60
C TRP A 262 2.61 36.72 -15.75
N ASP A 263 1.82 37.57 -16.38
CA ASP A 263 2.32 38.39 -17.47
C ASP A 263 3.04 39.59 -16.86
N ASN A 264 4.23 39.92 -17.37
CA ASN A 264 4.80 41.22 -17.06
C ASN A 264 3.77 42.25 -17.57
N GLY A 265 3.43 43.25 -16.76
CA GLY A 265 2.34 44.21 -17.05
C GLY A 265 2.18 44.72 -18.51
N PRO A 266 3.22 44.78 -19.38
CA PRO A 266 3.01 45.10 -20.80
C PRO A 266 2.54 43.97 -21.75
N SER A 267 2.65 42.67 -21.44
CA SER A 267 2.43 41.63 -22.47
C SER A 267 0.97 41.23 -22.75
N SER A 268 0.00 41.69 -21.95
CA SER A 268 -1.43 41.43 -22.17
C SER A 268 -2.18 42.65 -22.73
N GLY A 269 -1.55 43.41 -23.64
CA GLY A 269 -2.21 44.54 -24.31
C GLY A 269 -2.12 45.87 -23.58
N GLY A 270 -1.02 46.12 -22.86
CA GLY A 270 -0.63 47.45 -22.39
C GLY A 270 -1.52 48.02 -21.28
N TRP A 271 -1.11 47.83 -20.03
CA TRP A 271 -1.55 48.72 -18.96
C TRP A 271 -0.97 50.11 -19.25
N CYS A 272 -1.79 51.06 -19.71
CA CYS A 272 -1.40 52.46 -19.76
C CYS A 272 -1.17 52.93 -18.33
N ALA A 273 0.09 52.97 -17.88
CA ALA A 273 0.43 53.66 -16.65
C ALA A 273 -0.08 55.10 -16.77
N PRO A 274 -0.80 55.64 -15.78
CA PRO A 274 -1.18 57.04 -15.80
C PRO A 274 0.13 57.83 -15.66
N THR A 275 0.66 58.29 -16.79
CA THR A 275 1.61 59.39 -16.82
C THR A 275 0.83 60.62 -16.39
N GLY A 276 0.83 60.86 -15.07
CA GLY A 276 0.39 62.14 -14.54
C GLY A 276 1.32 63.26 -15.03
N PRO A 277 0.83 64.50 -15.14
CA PRO A 277 1.69 65.67 -15.01
C PRO A 277 2.21 65.80 -13.56
#